data_AF-A0A2C9CFI5-F1
#
_entry.id   AF-A0A2C9CFI5-F1
#
_cell.length_a   1.000
_cell.length_b   1.000
_cell.length_c   1.000
_cell.angle_alpha   90.00
_cell.angle_beta   90.00
_cell.angle_gamma   90.00
#
_symmetry.space_group_name_H-M   'P 1'
#
loop_
_entity.id
_entity.type
_entity.pdbx_description
1 polymer ?
#
loop_
_entity_poly.entity_id
_entity_poly.type
_entity_poly.pdbx_seq_one_letter_code
_entity_poly.pdbx_strand_id
1 'polypeptide(L)'
;MVSEVFSIAGAMIGSVGGAAFIIVALSTWLGKVWANRILEQDRLKYASGLEQIKNKLNSERERSQFVFSLYFEGQFKIYNDLWAALVELQYGVERLWKEASRQNLQKFIKALQEATPQIKKSALLIEPEHYNEIMNALRTFEGYRVGKERLVFVRRSENLDRGQIQEVIDNNRGNRDIINSFTDSMLQKMRERLCKAGVVLPGN
;
A
#
# COMPACT_ATOMS: atom_id res chain seq x y z
N MET A 1 -99.14 -0.12 -20.12
CA MET A 1 -98.51 1.02 -19.42
C MET A 1 -97.34 0.62 -18.52
N VAL A 2 -97.49 -0.24 -17.49
CA VAL A 2 -96.35 -0.61 -16.62
C VAL A 2 -95.25 -1.40 -17.36
N SER A 3 -95.62 -2.26 -18.33
CA SER A 3 -94.68 -3.05 -19.14
C SER A 3 -93.82 -2.23 -20.13
N GLU A 4 -94.36 -1.15 -20.69
CA GLU A 4 -93.64 -0.29 -21.65
C GLU A 4 -92.61 0.61 -20.95
N VAL A 5 -92.91 1.10 -19.73
CA VAL A 5 -91.96 1.87 -18.93
C VAL A 5 -90.77 1.00 -18.48
N PHE A 6 -91.02 -0.26 -18.11
CA PHE A 6 -89.95 -1.22 -17.80
C PHE A 6 -89.11 -1.60 -19.03
N SER A 7 -89.70 -1.67 -20.23
CA SER A 7 -88.99 -1.95 -21.47
C SER A 7 -88.12 -0.77 -21.92
N ILE A 8 -88.62 0.46 -21.81
CA ILE A 8 -87.87 1.68 -22.16
C ILE A 8 -86.78 1.97 -21.11
N ALA A 9 -87.07 1.80 -19.82
CA ALA A 9 -86.07 1.90 -18.75
C ALA A 9 -85.02 0.77 -18.85
N GLY A 10 -85.43 -0.45 -19.18
CA GLY A 10 -84.54 -1.60 -19.42
C GLY A 10 -83.68 -1.43 -20.68
N ALA A 11 -84.20 -0.80 -21.74
CA ALA A 11 -83.47 -0.48 -22.96
C ALA A 11 -82.51 0.71 -22.79
N MET A 12 -82.87 1.70 -21.96
CA MET A 12 -81.94 2.79 -21.58
C MET A 12 -80.84 2.28 -20.65
N ILE A 13 -81.14 1.47 -19.64
CA ILE A 13 -80.12 0.87 -18.76
C ILE A 13 -79.30 -0.19 -19.52
N GLY A 14 -79.88 -0.92 -20.45
CA GLY A 14 -79.16 -1.88 -21.32
C GLY A 14 -78.22 -1.19 -22.31
N SER A 15 -78.63 -0.06 -22.90
CA SER A 15 -77.79 0.73 -23.83
C SER A 15 -76.72 1.57 -23.11
N VAL A 16 -77.02 2.11 -21.92
CA VAL A 16 -76.05 2.79 -21.05
C VAL A 16 -75.13 1.79 -20.34
N GLY A 17 -75.61 0.59 -20.01
CA GLY A 17 -74.83 -0.47 -19.36
C GLY A 17 -73.76 -1.07 -20.27
N GLY A 18 -74.04 -1.22 -21.57
CA GLY A 18 -73.05 -1.63 -22.56
C GLY A 18 -71.95 -0.57 -22.77
N ALA A 19 -72.33 0.70 -22.85
CA ALA A 19 -71.37 1.81 -22.94
C ALA A 19 -70.53 1.96 -21.66
N ALA A 20 -71.14 1.84 -20.47
CA ALA A 20 -70.43 1.86 -19.20
C ALA A 20 -69.45 0.69 -19.07
N PHE A 21 -69.82 -0.51 -19.52
CA PHE A 21 -68.91 -1.66 -19.57
C PHE A 21 -67.70 -1.41 -20.49
N ILE A 22 -67.93 -0.85 -21.69
CA ILE A 22 -66.85 -0.50 -22.62
C ILE A 22 -65.93 0.57 -22.00
N ILE A 23 -66.49 1.60 -21.37
CA ILE A 23 -65.71 2.66 -20.71
C ILE A 23 -64.86 2.08 -19.57
N VAL A 24 -65.43 1.21 -18.72
CA VAL A 24 -64.70 0.56 -17.62
C VAL A 24 -63.62 -0.38 -18.15
N ALA A 25 -63.91 -1.17 -19.19
CA ALA A 25 -62.94 -2.07 -19.80
C ALA A 25 -61.77 -1.30 -20.44
N LEU A 26 -62.05 -0.23 -21.19
CA LEU A 26 -61.02 0.65 -21.77
C LEU A 26 -60.24 1.40 -20.69
N SER A 27 -60.89 1.86 -19.64
CA SER A 27 -60.23 2.55 -18.51
C SER A 27 -59.30 1.61 -17.74
N THR A 28 -59.72 0.36 -17.53
CA THR A 28 -58.89 -0.68 -16.89
C THR A 28 -57.71 -1.06 -17.76
N TRP A 29 -57.93 -1.20 -19.07
CA TRP A 29 -56.86 -1.49 -20.04
C TRP A 29 -55.84 -0.35 -20.10
N LEU A 30 -56.30 0.90 -20.22
CA LEU A 30 -55.43 2.09 -20.17
C LEU A 30 -54.67 2.14 -18.84
N GLY A 31 -55.34 2.00 -17.70
CA GLY A 31 -54.69 1.98 -16.39
C GLY A 31 -53.59 0.92 -16.31
N LYS A 32 -53.83 -0.28 -16.83
CA LYS A 32 -52.82 -1.36 -16.89
C LYS A 32 -51.64 -1.02 -17.81
N VAL A 33 -51.89 -0.45 -18.98
CA VAL A 33 -50.84 -0.04 -19.94
C VAL A 33 -49.98 1.09 -19.36
N TRP A 34 -50.60 2.11 -18.77
CA TRP A 34 -49.89 3.23 -18.14
C TRP A 34 -49.13 2.79 -16.88
N ALA A 35 -49.71 1.94 -16.03
CA ALA A 35 -49.03 1.37 -14.87
C ALA A 35 -47.81 0.54 -15.28
N ASN A 36 -47.96 -0.34 -16.29
CA ASN A 36 -46.83 -1.11 -16.80
C ASN A 36 -45.73 -0.21 -17.39
N ARG A 37 -46.11 0.85 -18.13
CA ARG A 37 -45.15 1.78 -18.71
C ARG A 37 -44.36 2.55 -17.65
N ILE A 38 -45.03 3.01 -16.58
CA ILE A 38 -44.38 3.71 -15.47
C ILE A 38 -43.45 2.74 -14.72
N LEU A 39 -43.91 1.52 -14.41
CA LEU A 39 -43.10 0.49 -13.75
C LEU A 39 -41.86 0.11 -14.56
N GLU A 40 -42.00 -0.01 -15.88
CA GLU A 40 -40.88 -0.34 -16.78
C GLU A 40 -39.88 0.82 -16.87
N GLN A 41 -40.36 2.07 -16.95
CA GLN A 41 -39.49 3.26 -16.89
C GLN A 41 -38.72 3.36 -15.57
N ASP A 42 -39.39 3.12 -14.44
CA ASP A 42 -38.73 3.15 -13.14
C ASP A 42 -37.71 2.02 -13.00
N ARG A 43 -38.05 0.80 -13.44
CA ARG A 43 -37.08 -0.32 -13.48
C ARG A 43 -35.86 0.01 -14.32
N LEU A 44 -36.05 0.60 -15.50
CA LEU A 44 -34.94 1.00 -16.38
C LEU A 44 -34.08 2.10 -15.73
N LYS A 45 -34.71 3.09 -15.08
CA LYS A 45 -33.98 4.14 -14.33
C LYS A 45 -33.17 3.54 -13.18
N TYR A 46 -33.75 2.66 -12.37
CA TYR A 46 -33.02 2.02 -11.27
C TYR A 46 -31.92 1.08 -11.78
N ALA A 47 -32.16 0.32 -12.84
CA ALA A 47 -31.16 -0.55 -13.45
C ALA A 47 -29.99 0.27 -14.00
N SER A 48 -30.26 1.34 -14.75
CA SER A 48 -29.23 2.24 -15.27
C SER A 48 -28.48 2.96 -14.16
N GLY A 49 -29.18 3.42 -13.12
CA GLY A 49 -28.54 4.04 -11.95
C GLY A 49 -27.62 3.08 -11.21
N LEU A 50 -28.04 1.83 -11.03
CA LEU A 50 -27.23 0.79 -10.39
C LEU A 50 -26.01 0.42 -11.22
N GLU A 51 -26.16 0.32 -12.54
CA GLU A 51 -25.05 0.07 -13.46
C GLU A 51 -24.04 1.24 -13.45
N GLN A 52 -24.52 2.49 -13.45
CA GLN A 52 -23.65 3.67 -13.35
C GLN A 52 -22.87 3.71 -12.03
N ILE A 53 -23.52 3.42 -10.90
CA ILE A 53 -22.85 3.37 -9.59
C ILE A 53 -21.82 2.23 -9.56
N LYS A 54 -22.20 1.05 -10.07
CA LYS A 54 -21.29 -0.10 -10.15
C LYS A 54 -20.07 0.21 -11.03
N ASN A 55 -20.27 0.85 -12.18
CA ASN A 55 -19.19 1.24 -13.09
C ASN A 55 -18.28 2.30 -12.47
N LYS A 56 -18.84 3.30 -11.75
CA LYS A 56 -18.05 4.28 -11.02
C LYS A 56 -17.20 3.63 -9.93
N LEU A 57 -17.80 2.77 -9.10
CA LEU A 57 -17.08 2.05 -8.05
C LEU A 57 -16.00 1.14 -8.62
N ASN A 58 -16.28 0.43 -9.72
CA ASN A 58 -15.28 -0.41 -10.38
C ASN A 58 -14.13 0.42 -10.92
N SER A 59 -14.40 1.54 -11.59
CA SER A 59 -13.37 2.44 -12.12
C SER A 59 -12.53 3.07 -11.00
N GLU A 60 -13.14 3.50 -9.91
CA GLU A 60 -12.42 4.02 -8.73
C GLU A 60 -11.58 2.95 -8.05
N ARG A 61 -12.09 1.71 -7.98
CA ARG A 61 -11.36 0.56 -7.47
C ARG A 61 -10.15 0.23 -8.34
N GLU A 62 -10.33 0.11 -9.65
CA GLU A 62 -9.26 -0.16 -10.62
C GLU A 62 -8.18 0.93 -10.54
N ARG A 63 -8.59 2.20 -10.50
CA ARG A 63 -7.66 3.33 -10.35
C ARG A 63 -6.88 3.26 -9.04
N SER A 64 -7.56 2.95 -7.93
CA SER A 64 -6.93 2.83 -6.62
C SER A 64 -5.97 1.64 -6.57
N GLN A 65 -6.34 0.50 -7.14
CA GLN A 65 -5.49 -0.68 -7.26
C GLN A 65 -4.25 -0.39 -8.11
N PHE A 66 -4.41 0.33 -9.23
CA PHE A 66 -3.31 0.72 -10.09
C PHE A 66 -2.34 1.70 -9.42
N VAL A 67 -2.85 2.74 -8.75
CA VAL A 67 -2.00 3.68 -7.99
C VAL A 67 -1.28 2.95 -6.85
N PHE A 68 -1.97 2.05 -6.16
CA PHE A 68 -1.38 1.21 -5.13
C PHE A 68 -0.26 0.31 -5.70
N SER A 69 -0.46 -0.32 -6.87
CA SER A 69 0.56 -1.17 -7.48
C SER A 69 1.81 -0.39 -7.86
N LEU A 70 1.66 0.82 -8.44
CA LEU A 70 2.79 1.70 -8.75
C LEU A 70 3.56 2.13 -7.50
N TYR A 71 2.84 2.50 -6.43
CA TYR A 71 3.44 2.85 -5.15
C TYR A 71 4.20 1.66 -4.55
N PHE A 72 3.59 0.48 -4.56
CA PHE A 72 4.19 -0.74 -4.04
C PHE A 72 5.43 -1.16 -4.82
N GLU A 73 5.40 -1.08 -6.14
CA GLU A 73 6.57 -1.36 -6.99
C GLU A 73 7.73 -0.41 -6.68
N GLY A 74 7.43 0.88 -6.52
CA GLY A 74 8.41 1.88 -6.10
C GLY A 74 9.00 1.61 -4.72
N GLN A 75 8.16 1.24 -3.74
CA GLN A 75 8.61 0.87 -2.40
C GLN A 75 9.46 -0.41 -2.40
N PHE A 76 9.08 -1.44 -3.15
CA PHE A 76 9.83 -2.68 -3.25
C PHE A 76 11.24 -2.42 -3.75
N LYS A 77 11.37 -1.64 -4.83
CA LYS A 77 12.66 -1.26 -5.39
C LYS A 77 13.54 -0.57 -4.35
N ILE A 78 12.98 0.41 -3.63
CA ILE A 78 13.71 1.15 -2.60
C ILE A 78 14.13 0.23 -1.45
N TYR A 79 13.25 -0.62 -0.95
CA TYR A 79 13.61 -1.54 0.13
C TYR A 79 14.69 -2.54 -0.30
N ASN A 80 14.64 -3.02 -1.54
CA ASN A 80 15.68 -3.90 -2.07
C ASN A 80 17.04 -3.18 -2.19
N ASP A 81 17.05 -1.96 -2.73
CA ASP A 81 18.27 -1.15 -2.85
C ASP A 81 18.87 -0.81 -1.48
N LEU A 82 18.00 -0.48 -0.51
CA LEU A 82 18.40 -0.25 0.88
C LEU A 82 18.99 -1.50 1.52
N TRP A 83 18.34 -2.65 1.33
CA TRP A 83 18.84 -3.93 1.85
C TRP A 83 20.23 -4.26 1.29
N ALA A 84 20.41 -4.12 -0.01
CA ALA A 84 21.72 -4.34 -0.64
C ALA A 84 22.79 -3.41 -0.05
N ALA A 85 22.47 -2.12 0.13
CA ALA A 85 23.40 -1.16 0.75
C ALA A 85 23.75 -1.54 2.21
N LEU A 86 22.76 -1.96 3.01
CA LEU A 86 22.98 -2.39 4.39
C LEU A 86 23.86 -3.63 4.49
N VAL A 87 23.63 -4.62 3.61
CA VAL A 87 24.45 -5.84 3.54
C VAL A 87 25.90 -5.51 3.12
N GLU A 88 26.11 -4.61 2.16
CA GLU A 88 27.46 -4.17 1.79
C GLU A 88 28.19 -3.48 2.95
N LEU A 89 27.49 -2.65 3.72
CA LEU A 89 28.05 -2.03 4.93
C LEU A 89 28.39 -3.07 5.98
N GLN A 90 27.50 -4.04 6.23
CA GLN A 90 27.74 -5.15 7.15
C GLN A 90 28.97 -5.97 6.74
N TYR A 91 29.10 -6.32 5.46
CA TYR A 91 30.30 -6.99 4.96
C TYR A 91 31.57 -6.15 5.13
N GLY A 92 31.48 -4.84 4.95
CA GLY A 92 32.58 -3.92 5.24
C GLY A 92 33.02 -3.97 6.71
N VAL A 93 32.06 -3.99 7.63
CA VAL A 93 32.31 -4.14 9.08
C VAL A 93 33.01 -5.46 9.39
N GLU A 94 32.51 -6.58 8.85
CA GLU A 94 33.09 -7.91 9.06
C GLU A 94 34.50 -8.03 8.46
N ARG A 95 34.75 -7.44 7.28
CA ARG A 95 36.10 -7.39 6.68
C ARG A 95 37.05 -6.59 7.56
N LEU A 96 36.63 -5.44 8.07
CA LEU A 96 37.41 -4.60 9.00
C LEU A 96 37.61 -5.24 10.38
N TRP A 97 36.70 -6.13 10.78
CA TRP A 97 36.84 -6.92 11.99
C TRP A 97 37.92 -7.98 11.82
N LYS A 98 37.86 -8.76 10.73
CA LYS A 98 38.85 -9.78 10.37
C LYS A 98 40.23 -9.19 10.10
N GLU A 99 40.28 -8.10 9.34
CA GLU A 99 41.52 -7.45 8.93
C GLU A 99 41.36 -5.93 8.86
N ALA A 100 41.83 -5.26 9.91
CA ALA A 100 41.89 -3.80 9.99
C ALA A 100 43.03 -3.23 9.12
N SER A 101 42.80 -3.16 7.80
CA SER A 101 43.73 -2.59 6.80
C SER A 101 43.20 -1.27 6.22
N ARG A 102 44.12 -0.42 5.73
CA ARG A 102 43.76 0.86 5.08
C ARG A 102 42.85 0.66 3.87
N GLN A 103 43.09 -0.39 3.10
CA GLN A 103 42.29 -0.71 1.92
C GLN A 103 40.85 -1.10 2.29
N ASN A 104 40.68 -1.98 3.29
CA ASN A 104 39.35 -2.38 3.76
C ASN A 104 38.60 -1.18 4.36
N LEU A 105 39.31 -0.30 5.07
CA LEU A 105 38.75 0.92 5.62
C LEU A 105 38.27 1.87 4.52
N GLN A 106 39.08 2.13 3.50
CA GLN A 106 38.67 2.99 2.38
C GLN A 106 37.43 2.45 1.64
N LYS A 107 37.37 1.12 1.41
CA LYS A 107 36.20 0.49 0.79
C LYS A 107 34.94 0.68 1.64
N PHE A 108 35.05 0.49 2.95
CA PHE A 108 33.94 0.70 3.88
C PHE A 108 33.48 2.16 3.94
N ILE A 109 34.41 3.11 4.00
CA ILE A 109 34.11 4.56 3.98
C ILE A 109 33.32 4.92 2.73
N LYS A 110 33.78 4.44 1.56
CA LYS A 110 33.11 4.69 0.29
C LYS A 110 31.66 4.15 0.31
N ALA A 111 31.46 2.91 0.76
CA ALA A 111 30.12 2.33 0.88
C ALA A 111 29.21 3.16 1.82
N LEU A 112 29.73 3.64 2.94
CA LEU A 112 28.99 4.46 3.92
C LEU A 112 28.59 5.82 3.35
N GLN A 113 29.50 6.45 2.60
CA GLN A 113 29.26 7.72 1.91
C GLN A 113 28.27 7.59 0.75
N GLU A 114 28.21 6.44 0.10
CA GLU A 114 27.25 6.17 -0.99
C GLU A 114 25.85 5.84 -0.46
N ALA A 115 25.76 5.07 0.64
CA ALA A 115 24.49 4.67 1.23
C ALA A 115 23.73 5.84 1.89
N THR A 116 24.45 6.72 2.59
CA THR A 116 23.83 7.82 3.37
C THR A 116 22.95 8.76 2.52
N PRO A 117 23.41 9.28 1.36
CA PRO A 117 22.59 10.11 0.49
C PRO A 117 21.42 9.35 -0.14
N GLN A 118 21.59 8.07 -0.46
CA GLN A 118 20.51 7.25 -1.04
C GLN A 118 19.36 7.10 -0.04
N ILE A 119 19.68 6.78 1.22
CA ILE A 119 18.69 6.68 2.31
C ILE A 119 17.93 8.00 2.49
N LYS A 120 18.64 9.14 2.46
CA LYS A 120 17.99 10.46 2.58
C LYS A 120 17.09 10.79 1.39
N LYS A 121 17.50 10.46 0.16
CA LYS A 121 16.71 10.69 -1.05
C LYS A 121 15.45 9.84 -1.10
N SER A 122 15.51 8.64 -0.54
CA SER A 122 14.40 7.69 -0.50
C SER A 122 13.43 7.92 0.66
N ALA A 123 13.65 8.93 1.52
CA ALA A 123 12.88 9.16 2.75
C ALA A 123 11.36 9.23 2.55
N LEU A 124 10.89 9.76 1.40
CA LEU A 124 9.45 9.91 1.12
C LEU A 124 8.71 8.57 0.98
N LEU A 125 9.42 7.51 0.57
CA LEU A 125 8.83 6.21 0.29
C LEU A 125 9.13 5.18 1.38
N ILE A 126 9.94 5.54 2.38
CA ILE A 126 10.26 4.71 3.54
C ILE A 126 9.33 5.08 4.68
N GLU A 127 8.87 4.10 5.44
CA GLU A 127 8.11 4.36 6.66
C GLU A 127 8.94 5.13 7.69
N PRO A 128 8.36 6.13 8.39
CA PRO A 128 9.09 6.94 9.36
C PRO A 128 9.85 6.11 10.41
N GLU A 129 9.24 5.02 10.88
CA GLU A 129 9.82 4.10 11.84
C GLU A 129 11.10 3.46 11.28
N HIS A 130 11.01 2.85 10.10
CA HIS A 130 12.14 2.23 9.40
C HIS A 130 13.23 3.25 9.07
N TYR A 131 12.85 4.45 8.64
CA TYR A 131 13.78 5.52 8.33
C TYR A 131 14.61 5.91 9.57
N ASN A 132 13.95 6.09 10.71
CA ASN A 132 14.62 6.44 11.96
C ASN A 132 15.58 5.34 12.42
N GLU A 133 15.18 4.07 12.32
CA GLU A 133 16.04 2.93 12.64
C GLU A 133 17.28 2.87 11.74
N ILE A 134 17.11 3.04 10.43
CA ILE A 134 18.22 3.07 9.47
C ILE A 134 19.16 4.25 9.78
N MET A 135 18.61 5.44 10.05
CA MET A 135 19.42 6.62 10.40
C MET A 135 20.19 6.44 11.71
N ASN A 136 19.62 5.75 12.69
CA ASN A 136 20.33 5.38 13.92
C ASN A 136 21.44 4.37 13.65
N ALA A 137 21.19 3.36 12.83
CA ALA A 137 22.21 2.39 12.44
C ALA A 137 23.38 3.06 11.69
N LEU A 138 23.11 3.99 10.77
CA LEU A 138 24.15 4.77 10.09
C LEU A 138 25.08 5.49 11.07
N ARG A 139 24.54 6.02 12.18
CA ARG A 139 25.37 6.62 13.23
C ARG A 139 26.27 5.59 13.92
N THR A 140 25.78 4.37 14.13
CA THR A 140 26.60 3.26 14.66
C THR A 140 27.70 2.86 13.69
N PHE A 141 27.43 2.81 12.38
CA PHE A 141 28.45 2.58 11.35
C PHE A 141 29.53 3.67 11.34
N GLU A 142 29.16 4.94 11.48
CA GLU A 142 30.10 6.06 11.62
C GLU A 142 30.96 5.92 12.89
N GLY A 143 30.36 5.55 14.03
CA GLY A 143 31.09 5.27 15.27
C GLY A 143 32.13 4.16 15.10
N TYR A 144 31.74 3.06 14.44
CA TYR A 144 32.65 1.96 14.11
C TYR A 144 33.79 2.40 13.18
N ARG A 145 33.51 3.22 12.16
CA ARG A 145 34.54 3.80 11.27
C ARG A 145 35.61 4.55 12.08
N VAL A 146 35.18 5.47 12.94
CA VAL A 146 36.08 6.28 13.77
C VAL A 146 36.94 5.41 14.68
N GLY A 147 36.32 4.41 15.33
CA GLY A 147 37.06 3.44 16.15
C GLY A 147 38.11 2.66 15.35
N LYS A 148 37.79 2.24 14.12
CA LYS A 148 38.73 1.53 13.25
C LYS A 148 39.84 2.41 12.68
N GLU A 149 39.55 3.66 12.32
CA GLU A 149 40.55 4.66 11.95
C GLU A 149 41.60 4.83 13.06
N ARG A 150 41.14 4.96 14.31
CA ARG A 150 42.02 5.07 15.48
C ARG A 150 42.93 3.85 15.62
N LEU A 151 42.39 2.62 15.51
CA LEU A 151 43.21 1.40 15.61
C LEU A 151 44.25 1.26 14.49
N VAL A 152 43.88 1.60 13.25
CA VAL A 152 44.79 1.55 12.10
C VAL A 152 45.93 2.58 12.26
N PHE A 153 45.62 3.76 12.82
CA PHE A 153 46.60 4.80 13.11
C PHE A 153 47.53 4.40 14.28
N VAL A 154 46.94 3.93 15.38
CA VAL A 154 47.65 3.55 16.61
C VAL A 154 48.64 2.42 16.38
N ARG A 155 48.32 1.43 15.53
CA ARG A 155 49.29 0.38 15.10
C ARG A 155 50.59 0.91 14.49
N ARG A 156 50.64 2.17 14.04
CA ARG A 156 51.84 2.80 13.48
C ARG A 156 52.66 3.59 14.49
N SER A 157 52.11 3.86 15.67
CA SER A 157 52.77 4.67 16.71
C SER A 157 53.35 3.77 17.80
N GLU A 158 54.59 4.00 18.21
CA GLU A 158 55.32 3.14 19.17
C GLU A 158 54.86 3.31 20.63
N ASN A 159 54.14 4.38 20.96
CA ASN A 159 53.57 4.62 22.29
C ASN A 159 52.12 4.12 22.36
N LEU A 160 51.93 2.96 22.98
CA LEU A 160 50.66 2.26 23.06
C LEU A 160 50.20 2.16 24.52
N ASP A 161 49.23 3.00 24.91
CA ASP A 161 48.46 2.76 26.12
C ASP A 161 47.50 1.58 25.88
N ARG A 162 47.78 0.44 26.52
CA ARG A 162 46.96 -0.78 26.41
C ARG A 162 45.51 -0.57 26.84
N GLY A 163 45.26 0.33 27.80
CA GLY A 163 43.90 0.62 28.28
C GLY A 163 43.04 1.24 27.18
N GLN A 164 43.55 2.28 26.52
CA GLN A 164 42.87 2.95 25.40
C GLN A 164 42.61 2.03 24.21
N ILE A 165 43.53 1.10 23.92
CA ILE A 165 43.36 0.15 22.81
C ILE A 165 42.24 -0.84 23.13
N GLN A 166 42.18 -1.32 24.37
CA GLN A 166 41.16 -2.27 24.80
C GLN A 166 39.76 -1.64 24.74
N GLU A 167 39.61 -0.41 25.24
CA GLU A 167 38.35 0.35 25.16
C GLU A 167 37.84 0.49 23.72
N VAL A 168 38.75 0.81 22.77
CA VAL A 168 38.38 0.94 21.36
C VAL A 168 37.99 -0.41 20.74
N ILE A 169 38.63 -1.51 21.14
CA ILE A 169 38.27 -2.86 20.68
C ILE A 169 36.88 -3.25 21.21
N ASP A 170 36.61 -2.99 22.49
CA ASP A 170 35.34 -3.35 23.13
C ASP A 170 34.18 -2.54 22.56
N ASN A 171 34.38 -1.23 22.34
CA ASN A 171 33.40 -0.38 21.65
C ASN A 171 33.14 -0.87 20.20
N ASN A 172 34.20 -1.21 19.46
CA ASN A 172 34.04 -1.76 18.11
C ASN A 172 33.31 -3.10 18.09
N ARG A 173 33.54 -3.97 19.08
CA ARG A 173 32.81 -5.23 19.22
C ARG A 173 31.32 -4.97 19.44
N GLY A 174 30.98 -4.08 20.38
CA GLY A 174 29.60 -3.68 20.63
C GLY A 174 28.90 -3.11 19.38
N ASN A 175 29.58 -2.20 18.66
CA ASN A 175 29.03 -1.64 17.42
C ASN A 175 28.80 -2.70 16.34
N ARG A 176 29.72 -3.68 16.20
CA ARG A 176 29.56 -4.79 15.26
C ARG A 176 28.34 -5.63 15.59
N ASP A 177 28.13 -5.96 16.86
CA ASP A 177 27.00 -6.79 17.28
C ASP A 177 25.66 -6.05 17.09
N ILE A 178 25.62 -4.74 17.38
CA ILE A 178 24.47 -3.87 17.08
C ILE A 178 24.18 -3.84 15.58
N ILE A 179 25.20 -3.68 14.74
CA ILE A 179 25.05 -3.66 13.29
C ILE A 179 24.49 -4.98 12.77
N ASN A 180 25.01 -6.11 13.25
CA ASN A 180 24.55 -7.43 12.82
C ASN A 180 23.08 -7.68 13.22
N SER A 181 22.74 -7.40 14.48
CA SER A 181 21.35 -7.56 14.95
C SER A 181 20.37 -6.60 14.27
N PHE A 182 20.77 -5.36 13.99
CA PHE A 182 19.98 -4.39 13.23
C PHE A 182 19.68 -4.89 11.82
N THR A 183 20.71 -5.37 11.10
CA THR A 183 20.56 -5.85 9.73
C THR A 183 19.57 -7.03 9.66
N ASP A 184 19.68 -7.98 10.60
CA ASP A 184 18.74 -9.11 10.68
C ASP A 184 17.30 -8.65 11.00
N SER A 185 17.14 -7.71 11.93
CA SER A 185 15.82 -7.17 12.29
C SER A 185 15.17 -6.41 11.13
N MET A 186 15.94 -5.59 10.41
CA MET A 186 15.43 -4.83 9.27
C MET A 186 15.00 -5.74 8.13
N LEU A 187 15.73 -6.83 7.87
CA LEU A 187 15.31 -7.82 6.88
C LEU A 187 13.92 -8.40 7.22
N GLN A 188 13.68 -8.73 8.49
CA GLN A 188 12.37 -9.24 8.90
C GLN A 188 11.27 -8.20 8.71
N LYS A 189 11.49 -6.96 9.16
CA LYS A 189 10.51 -5.86 9.00
C LYS A 189 10.18 -5.57 7.53
N MET A 190 11.19 -5.54 6.67
CA MET A 190 11.00 -5.37 5.22
C MET A 190 10.18 -6.52 4.64
N ARG A 191 10.49 -7.78 5.00
CA ARG A 191 9.73 -8.96 4.55
C ARG A 191 8.27 -8.92 5.01
N GLU A 192 8.03 -8.58 6.27
CA GLU A 192 6.66 -8.44 6.79
C GLU A 192 5.86 -7.39 6.02
N ARG A 193 6.47 -6.25 5.69
CA ARG A 193 5.81 -5.23 4.88
C ARG A 193 5.47 -5.72 3.49
N LEU A 194 6.40 -6.41 2.83
CA LEU A 194 6.16 -6.98 1.51
C LEU A 194 5.07 -8.06 1.53
N CYS A 195 5.05 -8.92 2.54
CA CYS A 195 4.01 -9.93 2.72
C CYS A 195 2.64 -9.28 2.98
N LYS A 196 2.55 -8.28 3.88
CA LYS A 196 1.28 -7.58 4.15
C LYS A 196 0.73 -6.88 2.90
N ALA A 197 1.60 -6.28 2.09
CA ALA A 197 1.19 -5.65 0.84
C ALA A 197 0.78 -6.67 -0.25
N GLY A 198 1.45 -7.83 -0.33
CA GLY A 198 1.09 -8.92 -1.25
C GLY A 198 -0.21 -9.64 -0.87
N VAL A 199 -0.53 -9.74 0.43
CA VAL A 199 -1.81 -10.31 0.94
C VAL A 199 -2.99 -9.36 0.69
N VAL A 200 -2.74 -8.06 0.52
CA VAL A 200 -3.77 -7.05 0.21
C VAL A 200 -4.11 -7.01 -1.29
N LEU A 201 -3.37 -7.71 -2.17
CA LEU A 201 -3.86 -8.05 -3.50
C LEU A 201 -4.84 -9.22 -3.35
N PRO A 202 -6.16 -8.98 -3.29
CA PRO A 202 -7.09 -10.07 -3.15
C PRO A 202 -7.05 -10.83 -4.47
N GLY A 203 -6.94 -12.15 -4.38
CA GLY A 203 -7.37 -12.99 -5.49
C GLY A 203 -8.77 -12.55 -5.91
N ASN A 204 -8.87 -12.22 -7.20
CA ASN A 204 -10.03 -12.33 -8.09
C ASN A 204 -9.55 -12.01 -9.49
#